data_AF-A0A7C4DBN1-F1
#
_entry.id   AF-A0A7C4DBN1-F1
#
_cell.length_a   1.000
_cell.length_b   1.000
_cell.length_c   1.000
_cell.angle_alpha   90.00
_cell.angle_beta   90.00
_cell.angle_gamma   90.00
#
_symmetry.space_group_name_H-M   'P 1'
#
loop_
_entity.id
_entity.type
_entity.pdbx_description
1 polymer ?
#
loop_
_entity_poly.entity_id
_entity_poly.type
_entity_poly.pdbx_seq_one_letter_code
_entity_poly.pdbx_strand_id
1 'polypeptide(L)'
;MEEARLKKIAELREVLEERIRSLEAEIEGLKMILEFVNNLLLERSFKRADEIISVRAPEAVQVAQPPPKEPAKIIPLRSGSGELLANIY
;
A
#
# COMPACT_ATOMS: atom_id res chain seq x y z
N MET A 1 -54.54 37.46 5.82
CA MET A 1 -53.55 37.18 4.75
C MET A 1 -52.15 36.91 5.31
N GLU A 2 -51.69 37.72 6.26
CA GLU A 2 -50.34 37.64 6.83
C GLU A 2 -50.13 36.42 7.74
N GLU A 3 -51.08 36.10 8.62
CA GLU A 3 -51.06 34.87 9.44
C GLU A 3 -51.04 33.58 8.61
N ALA A 4 -51.77 33.53 7.50
CA ALA A 4 -51.76 32.39 6.59
C ALA A 4 -50.40 32.23 5.89
N ARG A 5 -49.67 33.32 5.63
CA ARG A 5 -48.29 33.28 5.11
C ARG A 5 -47.33 32.79 6.18
N LEU A 6 -47.46 33.28 7.42
CA LEU A 6 -46.66 32.82 8.56
C LEU A 6 -46.82 31.32 8.81
N LYS A 7 -48.07 30.81 8.76
CA LYS A 7 -48.35 29.38 8.91
C LYS A 7 -47.66 28.54 7.82
N LYS A 8 -47.73 28.97 6.56
CA LYS A 8 -47.03 28.28 5.44
C LYS A 8 -45.51 28.29 5.60
N ILE A 9 -44.95 29.38 6.12
CA ILE A 9 -43.50 29.47 6.38
C ILE A 9 -43.10 28.49 7.51
N ALA A 10 -43.92 28.39 8.57
CA ALA A 10 -43.68 27.44 9.65
C ALA A 10 -43.74 25.98 9.16
N GLU A 11 -44.75 25.64 8.36
CA GLU A 11 -44.88 24.31 7.73
C GLU A 11 -43.68 24.00 6.83
N LEU A 12 -43.24 24.96 6.01
CA LEU A 12 -42.06 24.78 5.16
C LEU A 12 -40.79 24.55 5.98
N ARG A 13 -40.61 25.30 7.08
CA ARG A 13 -39.47 25.12 7.97
C ARG A 13 -39.45 23.71 8.55
N GLU A 14 -40.59 23.19 9.00
CA GLU A 14 -40.68 21.84 9.56
C GLU A 14 -40.27 20.77 8.56
N VAL A 15 -40.77 20.87 7.32
CA VAL A 15 -40.40 19.96 6.21
C VAL A 15 -38.89 20.02 5.91
N LEU A 16 -38.32 21.22 5.89
CA LEU A 16 -36.88 21.40 5.66
C LEU A 16 -36.04 20.78 6.79
N GLU A 17 -36.44 20.99 8.04
CA GLU A 17 -35.74 20.43 9.19
C GLU A 17 -35.80 18.89 9.23
N GLU A 18 -36.95 18.31 8.90
CA GLU A 18 -37.08 16.86 8.78
C GLU A 18 -36.18 16.31 7.67
N ARG A 19 -36.15 16.98 6.51
CA ARG A 19 -35.30 16.54 5.41
C ARG A 19 -33.82 16.64 5.74
N ILE A 20 -33.40 17.69 6.43
CA ILE A 20 -32.02 17.85 6.91
C ILE A 20 -31.66 16.70 7.85
N ARG A 21 -32.50 16.42 8.86
CA ARG A 21 -32.27 15.32 9.81
C ARG A 21 -32.13 13.95 9.12
N SER A 22 -33.00 13.66 8.15
CA SER A 22 -32.91 12.42 7.36
C SER A 22 -31.60 12.31 6.61
N LEU A 23 -31.19 13.39 5.91
CA LEU A 23 -29.97 13.41 5.13
C LEU A 23 -28.71 13.31 6.01
N GLU A 24 -28.72 13.92 7.20
CA GLU A 24 -27.63 13.79 8.18
C GLU A 24 -27.48 12.35 8.65
N ALA A 25 -28.59 11.66 8.95
CA ALA A 25 -28.58 10.25 9.32
C ALA A 25 -28.10 9.34 8.17
N GLU A 26 -28.51 9.63 6.93
CA GLU A 26 -28.02 8.91 5.73
C GLU A 26 -26.50 9.09 5.56
N ILE A 27 -25.99 10.33 5.72
CA ILE A 27 -24.56 10.62 5.65
C ILE A 27 -23.79 9.87 6.75
N GLU A 28 -24.31 9.84 7.97
CA GLU A 28 -23.70 9.11 9.08
C GLU A 28 -23.61 7.61 8.77
N GLY A 29 -24.69 7.01 8.27
CA GLY A 29 -24.70 5.61 7.84
C GLY A 29 -23.68 5.33 6.72
N LEU A 30 -23.63 6.18 5.70
CA LEU A 30 -22.65 6.05 4.61
C LEU A 30 -21.20 6.14 5.11
N LYS A 31 -20.91 7.02 6.07
CA LYS A 31 -19.58 7.12 6.69
C LYS A 31 -19.20 5.84 7.43
N MET A 32 -20.12 5.24 8.19
CA MET A 32 -19.88 3.97 8.88
C MET A 32 -19.58 2.84 7.89
N ILE A 33 -20.33 2.76 6.78
CA ILE A 33 -20.08 1.75 5.73
C ILE A 33 -18.71 1.99 5.10
N LEU A 34 -18.36 3.24 4.79
CA LEU A 34 -17.06 3.59 4.23
C LEU A 34 -15.91 3.19 5.17
N GLU A 35 -16.05 3.46 6.47
CA GLU A 35 -15.08 3.04 7.48
C GLU A 35 -14.92 1.52 7.52
N PHE A 36 -16.03 0.79 7.52
CA PHE A 36 -16.02 -0.68 7.45
C PHE A 36 -15.28 -1.20 6.20
N VAL A 37 -15.59 -0.63 5.02
CA VAL A 37 -14.92 -1.00 3.77
C VAL A 37 -13.42 -0.69 3.83
N ASN A 38 -13.04 0.47 4.38
CA ASN A 38 -11.64 0.83 4.54
C ASN A 38 -10.91 -0.15 5.47
N ASN A 39 -11.52 -0.53 6.59
CA ASN A 39 -10.94 -1.51 7.51
C ASN A 39 -10.76 -2.88 6.83
N LEU A 40 -11.78 -3.33 6.09
CA LEU A 40 -11.70 -4.56 5.30
C LEU A 40 -10.57 -4.49 4.25
N LEU A 41 -10.45 -3.35 3.56
CA LEU A 41 -9.38 -3.15 2.59
C LEU A 41 -8.01 -3.16 3.27
N LEU A 42 -7.84 -2.54 4.44
CA LEU A 42 -6.58 -2.58 5.18
C LEU A 42 -6.23 -4.03 5.57
N GLU A 43 -7.18 -4.78 6.14
CA GLU A 43 -6.98 -6.20 6.50
C GLU A 43 -6.54 -7.08 5.32
N ARG A 44 -7.01 -6.78 4.11
CA ARG A 44 -6.73 -7.58 2.90
C ARG A 44 -5.55 -7.06 2.07
N SER A 45 -5.23 -5.77 2.16
CA SER A 45 -4.20 -5.12 1.35
C SER A 45 -2.83 -5.17 2.01
N PHE A 46 -2.77 -5.24 3.34
CA PHE A 46 -1.54 -5.65 4.01
C PHE A 46 -1.39 -7.16 3.84
N LYS A 47 -0.34 -7.59 3.13
CA LYS A 47 0.13 -8.98 3.20
C LYS A 47 0.19 -9.36 4.68
N ARG A 48 -0.43 -10.49 5.07
CA ARG A 48 -0.35 -10.96 6.46
C ARG A 48 1.12 -10.96 6.87
N ALA A 49 1.45 -10.54 8.08
CA ALA A 49 2.83 -10.55 8.56
C ALA A 49 3.46 -11.95 8.36
N ASP A 50 2.65 -13.01 8.47
CA ASP A 50 3.04 -14.39 8.17
C ASP A 50 3.36 -14.66 6.69
N GLU A 51 2.76 -13.95 5.73
CA GLU A 51 3.13 -14.01 4.30
C GLU A 51 4.41 -13.23 4.04
N ILE A 52 4.64 -12.11 4.73
CA ILE A 52 5.91 -11.37 4.65
C ILE A 52 7.03 -12.20 5.27
N ILE A 53 6.75 -12.90 6.37
CA ILE A 53 7.67 -13.86 7.01
C ILE A 53 7.79 -15.13 6.19
N SER A 54 6.79 -15.58 5.43
CA SER A 54 6.93 -16.75 4.54
C SER A 54 7.72 -16.40 3.26
N VAL A 55 7.68 -15.14 2.81
CA VAL A 55 8.54 -14.62 1.73
C VAL A 55 9.94 -14.29 2.25
N ARG A 56 10.11 -14.08 3.57
CA ARG A 56 11.41 -13.85 4.24
C ARG A 56 11.97 -15.05 4.99
N ALA A 57 11.19 -16.10 5.19
CA ALA A 57 11.72 -17.41 5.47
C ALA A 57 12.64 -17.61 4.28
N PRO A 58 13.94 -17.80 4.49
CA PRO A 58 14.71 -18.36 3.42
C PRO A 58 13.92 -19.61 3.06
N GLU A 59 13.34 -19.63 1.86
CA GLU A 59 13.36 -20.87 1.08
C GLU A 59 14.67 -21.49 1.49
N ALA A 60 14.63 -22.71 2.04
CA ALA A 60 15.84 -23.50 2.11
C ALA A 60 16.37 -23.40 0.69
N VAL A 61 17.32 -22.48 0.50
CA VAL A 61 17.85 -22.13 -0.79
C VAL A 61 18.51 -23.45 -1.06
N GLN A 62 17.85 -24.28 -1.87
CA GLN A 62 18.53 -25.29 -2.63
C GLN A 62 19.67 -24.49 -3.17
N VAL A 63 20.85 -24.69 -2.59
CA VAL A 63 22.00 -23.83 -2.79
C VAL A 63 22.18 -23.90 -4.28
N ALA A 64 21.63 -22.92 -4.99
CA ALA A 64 21.82 -22.74 -6.40
C ALA A 64 23.31 -22.53 -6.39
N GLN A 65 24.04 -23.55 -6.83
CA GLN A 65 25.48 -23.50 -6.90
C GLN A 65 25.76 -22.13 -7.50
N PRO A 66 26.56 -21.29 -6.81
CA PRO A 66 26.81 -19.95 -7.30
C PRO A 66 27.18 -20.09 -8.78
N PRO A 67 26.60 -19.26 -9.68
CA PRO A 67 26.98 -19.31 -11.09
C PRO A 67 28.51 -19.36 -11.12
N PRO A 68 29.13 -20.28 -11.88
CA PRO A 68 30.58 -20.46 -11.84
C PRO A 68 31.19 -19.07 -11.96
N LYS A 69 31.82 -18.61 -10.88
CA LYS A 69 32.43 -17.28 -10.86
C LYS A 69 33.37 -17.28 -12.05
N GLU A 70 33.07 -16.46 -13.05
CA GLU A 70 33.98 -16.28 -14.17
C GLU A 70 35.35 -16.02 -13.54
N PRO A 71 36.38 -16.82 -13.86
CA PRO A 71 37.69 -16.60 -13.27
C PRO A 71 38.07 -15.17 -13.60
N ALA A 72 38.38 -14.39 -12.56
CA ALA A 72 38.89 -13.03 -12.73
C ALA A 72 39.96 -13.09 -13.82
N LYS A 73 39.83 -12.27 -14.87
CA LYS A 73 40.76 -12.30 -16.00
C LYS A 73 42.11 -11.82 -15.51
N ILE A 74 42.95 -12.75 -15.07
CA ILE A 74 44.29 -12.44 -14.60
C ILE A 74 45.13 -12.09 -15.83
N ILE A 75 45.59 -10.85 -15.91
CA ILE A 75 46.54 -10.41 -16.93
C ILE A 75 47.94 -10.33 -16.28
N PRO A 76 48.88 -11.23 -16.63
CA PRO A 76 50.22 -11.20 -16.09
C PRO A 76 51.08 -10.11 -16.76
N LEU A 77 51.64 -9.21 -15.95
CA LEU A 77 52.63 -8.23 -16.38
C LEU A 77 54.03 -8.84 -16.32
N ARG A 78 54.73 -8.83 -17.46
CA ARG A 78 56.10 -9.35 -17.58
C ARG A 78 57.08 -8.22 -17.90
N SER A 79 58.29 -8.36 -17.38
CA SER A 79 59.45 -7.54 -17.78
C SER A 79 59.85 -7.85 -19.23
N GLY A 80 60.64 -6.98 -19.87
CA GLY A 80 61.19 -7.22 -21.21
C GLY A 80 62.06 -8.49 -21.30
N SER A 81 62.56 -9.00 -20.17
CA SER A 81 63.25 -10.28 -20.03
C SER A 81 62.33 -11.49 -19.84
N GLY A 82 61.00 -11.29 -19.75
CA GLY A 82 59.99 -12.33 -19.57
C GLY A 82 59.67 -12.70 -18.12
N GLU A 83 60.38 -12.11 -17.15
CA GLU A 83 60.14 -12.31 -15.71
C GLU A 83 58.77 -11.76 -15.28
N LEU A 84 58.02 -12.51 -14.48
CA LEU A 84 56.69 -12.12 -14.01
C LEU A 84 56.82 -11.08 -12.89
N LEU A 85 56.26 -9.90 -13.11
CA LEU A 85 56.31 -8.80 -12.14
C LEU A 85 55.04 -8.73 -11.30
N ALA A 86 53.86 -8.85 -11.92
CA ALA A 86 52.58 -8.70 -11.23
C ALA A 86 51.42 -9.34 -12.00
N ASN A 87 50.30 -9.56 -11.31
CA ASN A 87 49.04 -10.03 -11.89
C ASN A 87 47.97 -8.97 -11.65
N ILE A 88 47.34 -8.48 -12.73
CA ILE A 88 46.17 -7.59 -12.65
C ILE A 88 44.92 -8.48 -12.58
N TYR A 89 44.03 -8.18 -11.64
CA TYR A 89 42.75 -8.88 -11.42
C TYR A 89 41.57 -8.05 -11.93
#